data_AF-A0A524QNX1-F1
#
_entry.id   AF-A0A524QNX1-F1
#
_cell.length_a   1.000
_cell.length_b   1.000
_cell.length_c   1.000
_cell.angle_alpha   90.00
_cell.angle_beta   90.00
_cell.angle_gamma   90.00
#
_symmetry.space_group_name_H-M   'P 1'
#
loop_
_entity.id
_entity.type
_entity.pdbx_description
1 polymer ?
#
loop_
_entity_poly.entity_id
_entity_poly.type
_entity_poly.pdbx_seq_one_letter_code
_entity_poly.pdbx_strand_id
1 'polypeptide(L)'
;HTLRVMVENVRPVKGCVIVQTKEITTIEDVQPWVHGDVEIDASERVTLPEGQYFLEDIIGLRVETASGDKIGTIVSILENAANDVNVCRNGEAEYLIPAVDEFIKQIDIPNGVMIIQQIAGMLE
;
A
#
# COMPACT_ATOMS: atom_id res chain seq x y z
N HIS A 1 23.76 -3.15 -2.06
CA HIS A 1 24.03 -3.06 -3.51
C HIS A 1 22.70 -3.26 -4.22
N THR A 2 22.51 -2.70 -5.41
CA THR A 2 21.27 -2.87 -6.21
C THR A 2 21.67 -3.30 -7.61
N LEU A 3 20.97 -4.28 -8.18
CA LEU A 3 21.15 -4.75 -9.55
C LEU A 3 19.82 -4.64 -10.29
N ARG A 4 19.82 -3.91 -11.41
CA ARG A 4 18.68 -3.91 -12.32
C ARG A 4 18.74 -5.16 -13.20
N VAL A 5 17.61 -5.82 -13.33
CA VAL A 5 17.48 -7.07 -14.09
C VAL A 5 16.27 -7.01 -15.00
N MET A 6 16.33 -7.70 -16.13
CA MET A 6 15.21 -7.86 -17.05
C MET A 6 14.60 -9.24 -16.90
N VAL A 7 13.30 -9.30 -16.60
CA VAL A 7 12.55 -10.56 -16.49
C VAL A 7 12.37 -11.19 -17.87
N GLU A 8 12.78 -12.45 -18.01
CA GLU A 8 12.56 -13.25 -19.23
C GLU A 8 11.37 -14.19 -19.10
N ASN A 9 11.19 -14.78 -17.91
CA ASN A 9 10.16 -15.77 -17.68
C ASN A 9 9.69 -15.73 -16.24
N VAL A 10 8.40 -16.00 -16.03
CA VAL A 10 7.76 -16.05 -14.72
C VAL A 10 6.94 -17.33 -14.63
N ARG A 11 7.22 -18.12 -13.60
CA ARG A 11 6.48 -19.37 -13.33
C ARG A 11 5.94 -19.38 -11.91
N PRO A 12 4.61 -19.27 -11.73
CA PRO A 12 3.98 -19.52 -10.44
C PRO A 12 4.17 -21.00 -10.05
N VAL A 13 4.53 -21.22 -8.80
CA VAL A 13 4.61 -22.55 -8.18
C VAL A 13 3.90 -22.49 -6.83
N LYS A 14 3.50 -23.63 -6.29
CA LYS A 14 2.69 -23.64 -5.06
C LYS A 14 3.47 -22.96 -3.91
N GLY A 15 3.01 -21.79 -3.49
CA GLY A 15 3.57 -21.02 -2.38
C GLY A 15 4.67 -20.02 -2.75
N CYS A 16 5.07 -19.89 -4.03
CA CYS A 16 6.04 -18.87 -4.46
C CYS A 16 5.97 -18.58 -5.97
N VAL A 17 6.74 -17.58 -6.41
CA VAL A 17 6.93 -17.25 -7.82
C VAL A 17 8.40 -17.44 -8.15
N ILE A 18 8.69 -18.17 -9.24
CA ILE A 18 10.04 -18.28 -9.78
C ILE A 18 10.17 -17.29 -10.94
N VAL A 19 11.18 -16.45 -10.89
CA VAL A 19 11.49 -15.45 -11.92
C VAL A 19 12.86 -15.77 -12.52
N GLN A 20 12.92 -15.84 -13.84
CA GLN A 20 14.17 -15.93 -14.59
C GLN A 20 14.49 -14.55 -15.17
N THR A 21 15.75 -14.14 -15.09
CA THR A 21 16.22 -12.85 -15.61
C THR A 21 17.35 -13.04 -16.62
N LYS A 22 17.65 -11.99 -17.40
CA LYS A 22 18.75 -12.00 -18.37
C LYS A 22 20.14 -11.97 -17.72
N GLU A 23 20.24 -11.28 -16.59
CA GLU A 23 21.51 -10.95 -15.94
C GLU A 23 21.93 -12.00 -14.90
N ILE A 24 20.98 -12.71 -14.28
CA ILE A 24 21.25 -13.74 -13.28
C ILE A 24 20.90 -15.09 -13.90
N THR A 25 21.93 -15.80 -14.35
CA THR A 25 21.75 -17.06 -15.11
C THR A 25 22.37 -18.28 -14.41
N THR A 26 23.21 -18.05 -13.41
CA THR A 26 23.87 -19.10 -12.62
C THR A 26 23.54 -19.00 -11.13
N ILE A 27 23.88 -20.04 -10.37
CA ILE A 27 23.70 -20.05 -8.91
C ILE A 27 24.63 -19.01 -8.28
N GLU A 28 25.86 -18.90 -8.77
CA GLU A 28 26.87 -17.97 -8.30
C GLU A 28 26.43 -16.52 -8.46
N ASP A 29 25.72 -16.20 -9.55
CA ASP A 29 25.16 -14.85 -9.80
C ASP A 29 24.13 -14.46 -8.74
N VAL A 30 23.29 -15.42 -8.30
CA VAL A 30 22.17 -15.15 -7.38
C VAL A 30 22.58 -15.19 -5.91
N GLN A 31 23.64 -15.92 -5.55
CA GLN A 31 24.11 -16.08 -4.16
C GLN A 31 24.21 -14.76 -3.37
N PRO A 32 24.77 -13.66 -3.92
CA PRO A 32 24.87 -12.38 -3.22
C PRO A 32 23.53 -11.69 -2.93
N TRP A 33 22.46 -12.11 -3.59
CA TRP A 33 21.13 -11.49 -3.54
C TRP A 33 20.11 -12.31 -2.74
N VAL A 34 20.52 -13.47 -2.20
CA VAL A 34 19.65 -14.27 -1.34
C VAL A 34 19.29 -13.46 -0.10
N HIS A 35 18.01 -13.47 0.27
CA HIS A 35 17.41 -12.61 1.30
C HIS A 35 17.38 -11.11 0.98
N GLY A 36 17.73 -10.72 -0.25
CA GLY A 36 17.54 -9.35 -0.73
C GLY A 36 16.09 -9.05 -1.09
N ASP A 37 15.77 -7.76 -1.16
CA ASP A 37 14.48 -7.26 -1.59
C ASP A 37 14.38 -7.23 -3.13
N VAL A 38 13.15 -7.40 -3.63
CA VAL A 38 12.82 -7.23 -5.04
C VAL A 38 11.95 -6.01 -5.18
N GLU A 39 12.45 -5.02 -5.91
CA GLU A 39 11.79 -3.72 -6.09
C GLU A 39 11.52 -3.48 -7.58
N ILE A 40 10.47 -2.70 -7.87
CA ILE A 40 10.19 -2.17 -9.20
C ILE A 40 10.31 -0.65 -9.18
N ASP A 41 10.70 -0.06 -10.31
CA ASP A 41 10.70 1.40 -10.43
C ASP A 41 9.26 1.93 -10.33
N ALA A 42 9.06 3.06 -9.65
CA ALA A 42 7.73 3.65 -9.52
C ALA A 42 7.11 3.98 -10.88
N SER A 43 7.95 4.27 -11.89
CA SER A 43 7.51 4.51 -13.28
C SER A 43 7.03 3.25 -14.00
N GLU A 44 7.38 2.05 -13.52
CA GLU A 44 6.97 0.76 -14.06
C GLU A 44 5.79 0.14 -13.29
N ARG A 45 5.20 0.88 -12.35
CA ARG A 45 4.00 0.43 -11.63
C ARG A 45 2.86 0.18 -12.61
N VAL A 46 2.14 -0.91 -12.36
CA VAL A 46 0.90 -1.20 -13.07
C VAL A 46 -0.12 -0.12 -12.76
N THR A 47 -0.88 0.29 -13.78
CA THR A 47 -2.06 1.11 -13.55
C THR A 47 -3.09 0.28 -12.78
N LEU A 48 -3.46 0.74 -11.59
CA LEU A 48 -4.47 0.07 -10.78
C LEU A 48 -5.87 0.32 -11.34
N PRO A 49 -6.80 -0.64 -11.20
CA PRO A 49 -8.22 -0.40 -11.42
C PRO A 49 -8.74 0.73 -10.54
N GLU A 50 -9.84 1.36 -10.97
CA GLU A 50 -10.54 2.36 -10.15
C GLU A 50 -10.91 1.77 -8.78
N GLY A 51 -10.66 2.54 -7.71
CA GLY A 51 -10.89 2.11 -6.33
C GLY A 51 -9.78 1.24 -5.71
N GLN A 52 -8.70 0.93 -6.45
CA GLN A 52 -7.52 0.27 -5.90
C GLN A 52 -6.36 1.25 -5.79
N TYR A 53 -5.61 1.15 -4.68
CA TYR A 53 -4.50 2.05 -4.36
C TYR A 53 -3.34 1.23 -3.78
N PHE A 54 -2.11 1.66 -4.04
CA PHE A 54 -0.96 1.08 -3.34
C PHE A 54 -0.98 1.56 -1.88
N LEU A 55 -0.56 0.68 -0.95
CA LEU A 55 -0.51 1.02 0.48
C LEU A 55 0.34 2.26 0.76
N GLU A 56 1.43 2.43 0.01
CA GLU A 56 2.33 3.58 0.10
C GLU A 56 1.68 4.90 -0.36
N ASP A 57 0.68 4.85 -1.24
CA ASP A 57 -0.06 6.02 -1.68
C ASP A 57 -1.09 6.45 -0.60
N ILE A 58 -1.54 5.48 0.21
CA ILE A 58 -2.51 5.71 1.30
C ILE A 58 -1.83 6.21 2.57
N ILE A 59 -0.64 5.70 2.89
CA ILE A 59 0.12 6.15 4.06
C ILE A 59 0.55 7.61 3.84
N GLY A 60 0.28 8.46 4.83
CA GLY A 60 0.56 9.90 4.77
C GLY A 60 -0.61 10.76 4.26
N LEU A 61 -1.71 10.16 3.78
CA LEU A 61 -2.91 10.92 3.44
C LEU A 61 -3.51 11.60 4.66
N ARG A 62 -3.96 12.84 4.48
CA ARG A 62 -4.76 13.55 5.48
C ARG A 62 -6.19 13.01 5.47
N VAL A 63 -6.73 12.71 6.64
CA VAL A 63 -8.11 12.24 6.79
C VAL A 63 -8.99 13.41 7.18
N GLU A 64 -10.05 13.63 6.40
CA GLU A 64 -11.00 14.73 6.59
C GLU A 64 -12.44 14.22 6.50
N THR A 65 -13.38 14.89 7.17
CA THR A 65 -14.82 14.59 7.02
C THR A 65 -15.38 15.25 5.75
N ALA A 66 -16.57 14.83 5.32
CA ALA A 66 -17.30 15.52 4.25
C ALA A 66 -17.60 17.00 4.55
N SER A 67 -17.58 17.41 5.83
CA SER A 67 -17.73 18.79 6.28
C SER A 67 -16.41 19.58 6.29
N GLY A 68 -15.28 18.91 6.04
CA GLY A 68 -13.94 19.51 6.05
C GLY A 68 -13.22 19.47 7.41
N ASP A 69 -13.75 18.74 8.39
CA ASP A 69 -13.08 18.60 9.69
C ASP A 69 -11.88 17.67 9.57
N LYS A 70 -10.74 18.10 10.11
CA LYS A 70 -9.50 17.33 10.07
C LYS A 70 -9.49 16.29 11.19
N ILE A 71 -9.33 15.02 10.81
CA ILE A 71 -9.24 13.90 11.76
C ILE A 71 -7.79 13.62 12.11
N GLY A 72 -6.89 13.60 11.12
CA GLY A 72 -5.47 13.31 11.31
C GLY A 72 -4.79 12.89 10.02
N THR A 73 -3.74 12.07 10.14
CA THR A 73 -2.98 11.54 9.01
C THR A 73 -2.83 10.02 9.14
N ILE A 74 -2.93 9.29 8.03
CA ILE A 74 -2.69 7.85 8.01
C ILE A 74 -1.21 7.56 8.28
N VAL A 75 -0.92 6.72 9.27
CA VAL A 75 0.45 6.34 9.67
C VAL A 75 0.80 4.88 9.40
N SER A 76 -0.21 4.02 9.32
CA SER A 76 -0.05 2.61 9.00
C SER A 76 -1.38 2.00 8.56
N ILE A 77 -1.31 0.78 8.03
CA ILE A 77 -2.47 -0.01 7.62
C ILE A 77 -2.33 -1.37 8.29
N LEU A 78 -3.40 -1.82 8.96
CA LEU A 78 -3.47 -3.15 9.55
C LEU A 78 -4.21 -4.07 8.59
N GLU A 79 -3.52 -5.07 8.07
CA GLU A 79 -4.14 -6.12 7.25
C GLU A 79 -4.97 -7.03 8.15
N ASN A 80 -6.26 -7.20 7.83
CA ASN A 80 -7.18 -8.07 8.55
C ASN A 80 -7.90 -9.02 7.58
N ALA A 81 -8.42 -10.13 8.10
CA ALA A 81 -9.04 -11.19 7.29
C ALA A 81 -10.31 -10.74 6.53
N ALA A 82 -10.96 -9.65 6.98
CA ALA A 82 -12.16 -9.10 6.35
C ALA A 82 -11.83 -7.89 5.47
N ASN A 83 -11.34 -6.80 6.09
CA ASN A 83 -10.95 -5.57 5.41
C ASN A 83 -9.78 -4.94 6.12
N ASP A 84 -8.91 -4.28 5.37
CA ASP A 84 -7.81 -3.51 5.94
C ASP A 84 -8.32 -2.38 6.83
N VAL A 85 -7.53 -2.01 7.84
CA VAL A 85 -7.86 -0.93 8.78
C VAL A 85 -6.78 0.14 8.71
N ASN A 86 -7.16 1.32 8.27
CA ASN A 86 -6.27 2.49 8.23
C ASN A 86 -6.11 3.06 9.65
N VAL A 87 -4.87 3.21 10.09
CA VAL A 87 -4.54 3.82 11.38
C VAL A 87 -4.25 5.31 11.16
N CYS A 88 -5.14 6.16 11.65
CA CYS A 88 -5.04 7.61 11.55
C CYS A 88 -4.60 8.19 12.90
N ARG A 89 -3.62 9.10 12.91
CA ARG A 89 -3.16 9.78 14.14
C ARG A 89 -3.32 11.28 14.08
N ASN A 90 -3.63 11.86 15.24
CA ASN A 90 -3.62 13.30 15.49
C ASN A 90 -3.13 13.59 16.90
N GLY A 91 -1.85 13.96 17.02
CA GLY A 91 -1.19 14.06 18.32
C GLY A 91 -1.12 12.70 19.01
N GLU A 92 -1.67 12.61 20.22
CA GLU A 92 -1.76 11.36 20.99
C GLU A 92 -3.00 10.52 20.65
N ALA A 93 -3.96 11.08 19.90
CA ALA A 93 -5.16 10.35 19.50
C ALA A 93 -4.87 9.43 18.31
N GLU A 94 -5.40 8.21 18.38
CA GLU A 94 -5.32 7.20 17.32
C GLU A 94 -6.74 6.73 16.96
N TYR A 95 -7.03 6.68 15.66
CA TYR A 95 -8.32 6.31 15.11
C TYR A 95 -8.14 5.15 14.14
N LEU A 96 -8.97 4.12 14.29
CA LEU A 96 -9.00 2.95 13.42
C LEU A 96 -10.15 3.08 12.43
N ILE A 97 -9.82 3.21 11.15
CA ILE A 97 -10.79 3.48 10.09
C ILE A 97 -10.82 2.27 9.15
N PRO A 98 -11.90 1.44 9.20
CA PRO A 98 -12.05 0.33 8.28
C PRO A 98 -12.07 0.79 6.82
N ALA A 99 -11.32 0.12 5.96
CA ALA A 99 -11.24 0.40 4.53
C ALA A 99 -12.45 -0.17 3.77
N VAL A 100 -13.65 0.34 4.09
CA VAL A 100 -14.90 -0.02 3.40
C VAL A 100 -15.66 1.22 2.97
N ASP A 101 -16.43 1.11 1.88
CA ASP A 101 -17.19 2.20 1.24
C ASP A 101 -18.15 2.95 2.18
N GLU A 102 -18.56 2.30 3.28
CA GLU A 102 -19.40 2.94 4.29
C GLU A 102 -18.66 4.08 5.01
N PHE A 103 -17.36 3.88 5.28
CA PHE A 103 -16.50 4.86 5.95
C PHE A 103 -15.74 5.72 4.95
N ILE A 104 -15.11 5.13 3.94
CA ILE A 104 -14.28 5.86 2.97
C ILE A 104 -15.16 6.27 1.79
N LYS A 105 -15.35 7.59 1.63
CA LYS A 105 -16.16 8.14 0.53
C LYS A 105 -15.34 8.52 -0.68
N GLN A 106 -14.10 8.96 -0.45
CA GLN A 106 -13.22 9.38 -1.52
C GLN A 106 -11.77 9.26 -1.08
N ILE A 107 -10.91 8.82 -2.01
CA ILE A 107 -9.46 8.86 -1.87
C ILE A 107 -8.93 9.71 -3.02
N ASP A 108 -8.34 10.85 -2.69
CA ASP A 108 -7.75 11.81 -3.61
C ASP A 108 -6.23 11.82 -3.40
N ILE A 109 -5.54 10.92 -4.10
CA ILE A 109 -4.08 10.80 -4.07
C ILE A 109 -3.39 12.10 -4.53
N PRO A 110 -3.79 12.76 -5.64
CA PRO A 110 -3.17 14.01 -6.06
C PRO A 110 -3.17 15.12 -5.00
N ASN A 111 -4.26 15.24 -4.23
CA ASN A 111 -4.38 16.25 -3.17
C ASN A 111 -3.92 15.76 -1.78
N GLY A 112 -3.59 14.47 -1.67
CA GLY A 112 -3.16 13.84 -0.42
C GLY A 112 -4.26 13.79 0.63
N VAL A 113 -5.51 13.52 0.23
CA VAL A 113 -6.69 13.55 1.12
C VAL A 113 -7.54 12.28 0.99
N MET A 114 -7.96 11.74 2.13
CA MET A 114 -8.99 10.72 2.26
C MET A 114 -10.22 11.33 2.96
N ILE A 115 -11.36 11.32 2.28
CA ILE A 115 -12.62 11.81 2.83
C ILE A 115 -13.38 10.64 3.43
N ILE A 116 -13.71 10.77 4.71
CA ILE A 116 -14.50 9.78 5.44
C ILE A 116 -15.88 10.31 5.83
N GLN A 117 -16.83 9.39 5.96
CA GLN A 117 -18.08 9.65 6.66
C GLN A 117 -17.93 9.15 8.10
N GLN A 118 -18.08 10.05 9.07
CA GLN A 118 -18.16 9.67 10.48
C GLN A 118 -19.43 8.86 10.73
N ILE A 119 -19.29 7.75 11.45
CA ILE A 119 -20.41 7.07 12.11
C ILE A 119 -20.31 7.40 13.60
N ALA A 120 -21.45 7.67 14.25
CA ALA A 120 -21.51 7.97 15.67
C ALA A 120 -20.80 6.87 16.49
N GLY A 121 -19.91 7.27 17.42
CA GLY A 121 -19.17 6.35 18.30
C GLY A 121 -17.78 5.89 17.81
N MET A 122 -17.30 6.39 16.66
CA MET A 122 -15.99 5.97 16.10
C MET A 122 -14.81 6.86 16.49
N LEU A 123 -15.07 8.09 16.96
CA LEU A 123 -14.05 9.08 17.35
C LEU A 123 -14.16 9.50 18.84
N GLU A 124 -14.98 8.79 19.62
CA GLU A 124 -15.18 9.03 21.06
C GLU A 124 -14.11 8.34 21.92
#